data_AF-A0A5C6M7A0-F1
#
_entry.id   AF-A0A5C6M7A0-F1
#
_cell.length_a   1.000
_cell.length_b   1.000
_cell.length_c   1.000
_cell.angle_alpha   90.00
_cell.angle_beta   90.00
_cell.angle_gamma   90.00
#
_symmetry.space_group_name_H-M   'P 1'
#
loop_
_entity.id
_entity.type
_entity.pdbx_description
1 polymer ?
#
loop_
_entity_poly.entity_id
_entity_poly.type
_entity_poly.pdbx_seq_one_letter_code
_entity_poly.pdbx_strand_id
1 'polypeptide(L)'
;MGAKDIIDIQIGVDELSADVVSKLVAAEYEFVPKHSSDHVPQGDASTAEGWRKLYFRGPARSRPCHIHVRVPGNANHRYALLFRDYLRAHDDARLTVELIKRELARLHGDDADAYYAVKDPVYDLVWQAANRWSASTCWSEASSPAA
;
A
#
# COMPACT_ATOMS: atom_id res chain seq x y z
N MET A 1 -9.95 -7.72 -12.93
CA MET A 1 -9.95 -7.79 -11.46
C MET A 1 -10.72 -6.58 -10.94
N GLY A 2 -11.68 -6.78 -10.05
CA GLY A 2 -12.59 -5.76 -9.52
C GLY A 2 -11.95 -4.74 -8.57
N ALA A 3 -10.77 -4.24 -8.88
CA ALA A 3 -10.18 -3.07 -8.23
C ALA A 3 -10.58 -1.80 -9.02
N LYS A 4 -10.55 -0.63 -8.36
CA LYS A 4 -10.60 0.65 -9.08
C LYS A 4 -9.51 0.63 -10.16
N ASP A 5 -9.78 1.16 -11.35
CA ASP A 5 -8.79 1.23 -12.43
C ASP A 5 -7.76 2.34 -12.13
N ILE A 6 -6.97 2.09 -11.08
CA ILE A 6 -5.95 2.96 -10.53
C ILE A 6 -4.73 2.08 -10.27
N ILE A 7 -3.56 2.52 -10.73
CA ILE A 7 -2.28 1.85 -10.43
C ILE A 7 -1.73 2.38 -9.10
N ASP A 8 -1.39 1.51 -8.17
CA ASP A 8 -0.60 1.89 -6.99
C ASP A 8 0.90 1.66 -7.28
N ILE A 9 1.72 2.69 -7.10
CA ILE A 9 3.17 2.69 -7.33
C ILE A 9 3.87 2.98 -6.00
N GLN A 10 4.88 2.19 -5.64
CA GLN A 10 5.78 2.47 -4.53
C GLN A 10 7.11 3.03 -5.03
N ILE A 11 7.54 4.17 -4.48
CA ILE A 11 8.86 4.75 -4.71
C ILE A 11 9.64 4.72 -3.39
N GLY A 12 10.83 4.13 -3.42
CA GLY A 12 11.79 4.16 -2.32
C GLY A 12 12.64 5.43 -2.36
N VAL A 13 12.77 6.13 -1.24
CA VAL A 13 13.67 7.29 -1.07
C VAL A 13 14.47 7.18 0.22
N ASP A 14 15.64 7.80 0.28
CA ASP A 14 16.47 7.78 1.51
C ASP A 14 15.79 8.53 2.66
N GLU A 15 15.04 9.60 2.36
CA GLU A 15 14.29 10.37 3.34
C GLU A 15 13.01 11.00 2.77
N LEU A 16 12.02 11.23 3.62
CA LEU A 16 10.78 11.93 3.27
C LEU A 16 11.00 13.45 3.42
N SER A 17 11.40 14.11 2.33
CA SER A 17 11.78 15.53 2.36
C SER A 17 10.90 16.44 1.49
N ALA A 18 10.96 17.73 1.75
CA ALA A 18 10.28 18.75 0.95
C ALA A 18 10.83 18.83 -0.50
N ASP A 19 12.09 18.42 -0.70
CA ASP A 19 12.69 18.30 -2.03
C ASP A 19 12.00 17.22 -2.87
N VAL A 20 11.72 16.05 -2.28
CA VAL A 20 10.94 14.98 -2.95
C VAL A 20 9.56 15.48 -3.34
N VAL A 21 8.87 16.20 -2.44
CA VAL A 21 7.56 16.81 -2.74
C VAL A 21 7.68 17.78 -3.91
N SER A 22 8.67 18.67 -3.88
CA SER A 22 8.86 19.70 -4.90
C SER A 22 9.14 19.10 -6.28
N LYS A 23 9.97 18.04 -6.35
CA LYS A 23 10.27 17.31 -7.59
C LYS A 23 9.04 16.64 -8.20
N LEU A 24 8.23 15.96 -7.39
CA LEU A 24 7.02 15.30 -7.88
C LEU A 24 5.93 16.30 -8.29
N VAL A 25 5.77 17.40 -7.54
CA VAL A 25 4.85 18.48 -7.92
C VAL A 25 5.28 19.15 -9.23
N ALA A 26 6.58 19.39 -9.43
CA ALA A 26 7.11 19.92 -10.69
C ALA A 26 6.88 18.97 -11.88
N ALA A 27 6.73 17.67 -11.61
CA ALA A 27 6.36 16.65 -12.58
C ALA A 27 4.82 16.41 -12.67
N GLU A 28 4.02 17.37 -12.21
CA GLU A 28 2.55 17.39 -12.29
C GLU A 28 1.83 16.33 -11.43
N TYR A 29 2.51 15.73 -10.44
CA TYR A 29 1.84 14.87 -9.44
C TYR A 29 1.20 15.72 -8.33
N GLU A 30 -0.04 15.40 -7.98
CA GLU A 30 -0.79 16.11 -6.93
C GLU A 30 -0.37 15.60 -5.56
N PHE A 31 0.29 16.44 -4.75
CA PHE A 31 0.62 16.08 -3.36
C PHE A 31 -0.62 16.13 -2.47
N VAL A 32 -0.86 15.07 -1.69
CA VAL A 32 -2.04 14.95 -0.82
C VAL A 32 -1.59 14.76 0.63
N PRO A 33 -1.36 15.86 1.39
CA PRO A 33 -0.69 15.82 2.69
C PRO A 33 -1.50 15.12 3.79
N LYS A 34 -2.83 15.01 3.65
CA LYS A 34 -3.69 14.30 4.60
C LYS A 34 -3.42 12.79 4.69
N HIS A 35 -2.70 12.22 3.72
CA HIS A 35 -2.34 10.80 3.67
C HIS A 35 -0.84 10.62 3.97
N SER A 36 -0.39 11.13 5.11
CA SER A 36 1.01 11.15 5.54
C SER A 36 1.48 9.88 6.28
N SER A 37 0.58 8.94 6.53
CA SER A 37 0.88 7.63 7.13
C SER A 37 0.04 6.54 6.48
N ASP A 38 0.56 5.32 6.47
CA ASP A 38 -0.22 4.12 6.22
C ASP A 38 -0.95 3.65 7.50
N HIS A 39 -1.95 2.80 7.32
CA HIS A 39 -2.56 2.03 8.40
C HIS A 39 -1.50 1.15 9.08
N VAL A 40 -1.52 1.13 10.41
CA VAL A 40 -0.63 0.28 11.23
C VAL A 40 -1.38 -1.01 11.55
N PRO A 41 -0.92 -2.17 11.07
CA PRO A 41 -1.61 -3.42 11.33
C PRO A 41 -1.72 -3.72 12.82
N GLN A 42 -2.86 -4.28 13.23
CA GLN A 42 -3.09 -4.60 14.63
C GLN A 42 -2.00 -5.53 15.19
N GLY A 43 -1.36 -5.11 16.28
CA GLY A 43 -0.30 -5.84 16.97
C GLY A 43 1.10 -5.63 16.39
N ASP A 44 1.27 -4.78 15.38
CA ASP A 44 2.59 -4.41 14.89
C ASP A 44 3.34 -3.56 15.93
N ALA A 45 4.60 -3.90 16.21
CA ALA A 45 5.42 -3.28 17.25
C ALA A 45 6.38 -2.19 16.71
N SER A 46 6.35 -1.92 15.40
CA SER A 46 7.17 -0.88 14.80
C SER A 46 6.70 0.52 15.24
N THR A 47 7.60 1.50 15.12
CA THR A 47 7.30 2.87 15.52
C THR A 47 6.35 3.53 14.52
N ALA A 48 5.57 4.52 14.97
CA ALA A 48 4.72 5.32 14.08
C ALA A 48 5.51 5.98 12.93
N GLU A 49 6.78 6.30 13.17
CA GLU A 49 7.70 6.84 12.15
C GLU A 49 7.91 5.85 10.99
N GLY A 50 7.98 4.54 11.28
CA GLY A 50 8.10 3.48 10.28
C GLY A 50 6.88 3.31 9.36
N TRP A 51 5.80 4.05 9.61
CA TRP A 51 4.59 4.05 8.80
C TRP A 51 4.34 5.37 8.05
N ARG A 52 5.19 6.37 8.25
CA ARG A 52 5.11 7.64 7.52
C ARG A 52 5.40 7.45 6.03
N LYS A 53 4.72 8.25 5.21
CA LYS A 53 4.88 8.30 3.75
C LYS A 53 4.61 9.70 3.22
N LEU A 54 5.02 9.95 1.98
CA LEU A 54 4.40 10.98 1.15
C LEU A 54 3.45 10.29 0.16
N TYR A 55 2.32 10.91 -0.11
CA TYR A 55 1.30 10.36 -0.98
C TYR A 55 0.90 11.36 -2.06
N PHE A 56 0.85 10.89 -3.31
CA PHE A 56 0.48 11.69 -4.46
C PHE A 56 -0.54 10.98 -5.33
N ARG A 57 -1.28 11.75 -6.12
CA ARG A 57 -2.05 11.24 -7.25
C ARG A 57 -1.32 11.55 -8.56
N GLY A 58 -1.44 10.65 -9.51
CA GLY A 58 -0.91 10.84 -10.86
C GLY A 58 -1.47 12.06 -11.57
N PRO A 59 -0.79 12.56 -12.62
CA PRO A 59 -1.28 13.68 -13.43
C PRO A 59 -2.66 13.40 -14.02
N ALA A 60 -3.55 14.40 -14.04
CA ALA A 60 -4.95 14.24 -14.44
C ALA A 60 -5.15 13.72 -15.89
N ARG A 61 -4.17 13.95 -16.78
CA ARG A 61 -4.20 13.53 -18.19
C ARG A 61 -3.52 12.16 -18.43
N SER A 62 -3.18 11.45 -17.37
CA SER A 62 -2.53 10.14 -17.41
C SER A 62 -3.46 9.05 -16.85
N ARG A 63 -3.06 7.78 -16.97
CA ARG A 63 -3.78 6.69 -16.30
C ARG A 63 -3.80 6.97 -14.79
N PRO A 64 -4.96 6.92 -14.11
CA PRO A 64 -5.03 7.17 -12.68
C PRO A 64 -4.02 6.31 -11.91
N CYS A 65 -3.21 6.95 -11.09
CA CYS A 65 -2.28 6.26 -10.22
C CYS A 65 -2.17 6.92 -8.86
N HIS A 66 -1.80 6.12 -7.88
CA HIS A 66 -1.45 6.51 -6.54
C HIS A 66 0.05 6.30 -6.36
N ILE A 67 0.76 7.33 -5.92
CA ILE A 67 2.19 7.25 -5.66
C ILE A 67 2.40 7.24 -4.16
N HIS A 68 2.99 6.15 -3.68
CA HIS A 68 3.38 5.97 -2.29
C HIS A 68 4.89 6.09 -2.19
N VAL A 69 5.36 7.18 -1.60
CA VAL A 69 6.79 7.40 -1.35
C VAL A 69 7.11 6.96 0.08
N ARG A 70 8.02 6.00 0.23
CA ARG A 70 8.38 5.38 1.51
C ARG A 70 9.90 5.23 1.60
N VAL A 71 10.40 5.08 2.83
CA VAL A 71 11.83 4.82 3.06
C VAL A 71 12.07 3.31 3.06
N PRO A 72 12.97 2.76 2.21
CA PRO A 72 13.32 1.34 2.25
C PRO A 72 13.77 0.89 3.65
N GLY A 73 13.35 -0.31 4.06
CA GLY A 73 13.58 -0.82 5.42
C GLY A 73 12.54 -0.38 6.46
N ASN A 74 11.72 0.64 6.17
CA ASN A 74 10.57 0.95 7.02
C ASN A 74 9.45 -0.10 6.89
N ALA A 75 8.66 -0.23 7.95
CA ALA A 75 7.60 -1.24 8.05
C ALA A 75 6.59 -1.13 6.90
N ASN A 76 6.18 0.09 6.53
CA ASN A 76 5.23 0.30 5.44
C ASN A 76 5.80 0.00 4.04
N HIS A 77 7.10 0.18 3.83
CA HIS A 77 7.78 -0.17 2.57
C HIS A 77 7.78 -1.68 2.37
N ARG A 78 8.19 -2.42 3.42
CA ARG A 78 8.12 -3.88 3.47
C ARG A 78 6.69 -4.38 3.33
N TYR A 79 5.74 -3.73 4.01
CA TYR A 79 4.33 -4.10 3.99
C TYR A 79 3.79 -4.20 2.57
N ALA A 80 3.99 -3.17 1.74
CA ALA A 80 3.44 -3.15 0.40
C ALA A 80 4.04 -4.25 -0.51
N LEU A 81 5.35 -4.48 -0.41
CA LEU A 81 6.04 -5.53 -1.19
C LEU A 81 5.60 -6.92 -0.75
N LEU A 82 5.62 -7.18 0.55
CA LEU A 82 5.25 -8.47 1.10
C LEU A 82 3.77 -8.80 0.83
N PHE A 83 2.87 -7.83 1.01
CA PHE A 83 1.46 -8.02 0.69
C PHE A 83 1.24 -8.41 -0.77
N ARG A 84 1.89 -7.68 -1.71
CA ARG A 84 1.85 -7.97 -3.14
C ARG A 84 2.36 -9.38 -3.45
N ASP A 85 3.54 -9.71 -2.95
CA ASP A 85 4.20 -10.98 -3.28
C ASP A 85 3.48 -12.16 -2.65
N TYR A 86 2.96 -12.00 -1.44
CA TYR A 86 2.11 -13.00 -0.79
C TYR A 86 0.86 -13.30 -1.63
N LEU A 87 0.13 -12.27 -2.08
CA LEU A 87 -1.07 -12.50 -2.91
C LEU A 87 -0.74 -13.08 -4.30
N ARG A 88 0.46 -12.83 -4.84
CA ARG A 88 0.92 -13.48 -6.07
C ARG A 88 1.23 -14.97 -5.87
N ALA A 89 1.69 -15.36 -4.68
CA ALA A 89 1.99 -16.74 -4.34
C ALA A 89 0.77 -17.54 -3.85
N HIS A 90 -0.35 -16.89 -3.51
CA HIS A 90 -1.53 -17.52 -2.92
C HIS A 90 -2.81 -17.08 -3.64
N ASP A 91 -3.21 -17.85 -4.66
CA ASP A 91 -4.39 -17.53 -5.48
C ASP A 91 -5.69 -17.44 -4.68
N ASP A 92 -5.91 -18.35 -3.71
CA ASP A 92 -7.12 -18.32 -2.87
C ASP A 92 -7.20 -17.04 -2.02
N ALA A 93 -6.08 -16.60 -1.46
CA ALA A 93 -6.01 -15.34 -0.71
C ALA A 93 -6.28 -14.14 -1.62
N ARG A 94 -5.70 -14.13 -2.83
CA ARG A 94 -5.93 -13.09 -3.84
C ARG A 94 -7.40 -13.01 -4.26
N LEU A 95 -8.02 -14.14 -4.56
CA LEU A 95 -9.44 -14.21 -4.94
C LEU A 95 -10.36 -13.77 -3.79
N THR A 96 -10.03 -14.14 -2.55
CA THR A 96 -10.77 -13.72 -1.36
C THR A 96 -10.67 -12.19 -1.16
N VAL A 97 -9.46 -11.62 -1.24
CA VAL A 97 -9.26 -10.17 -1.15
C VAL A 97 -10.02 -9.44 -2.28
N GLU A 98 -10.01 -9.98 -3.50
CA GLU A 98 -10.77 -9.41 -4.62
C GLU A 98 -12.28 -9.40 -4.32
N LEU A 99 -12.84 -10.52 -3.83
CA LEU A 99 -14.24 -10.62 -3.47
C LEU A 99 -14.61 -9.60 -2.39
N ILE A 100 -13.80 -9.49 -1.34
CA ILE A 100 -14.01 -8.54 -0.23
C ILE A 100 -14.01 -7.10 -0.76
N LYS A 101 -13.03 -6.73 -1.59
CA LYS A 101 -12.97 -5.38 -2.18
C LYS A 101 -14.21 -5.08 -3.03
N ARG A 102 -14.70 -6.05 -3.80
CA ARG A 102 -15.88 -5.89 -4.63
C ARG A 102 -17.14 -5.68 -3.78
N GLU A 103 -17.32 -6.47 -2.74
CA GLU A 103 -18.47 -6.32 -1.84
C GLU A 103 -18.41 -5.02 -1.03
N LEU A 104 -17.23 -4.60 -0.57
CA LEU A 104 -17.06 -3.32 0.10
C LEU A 104 -17.35 -2.14 -0.83
N ALA A 105 -16.90 -2.19 -2.08
CA ALA A 105 -17.24 -1.15 -3.06
C ALA A 105 -18.75 -1.12 -3.36
N ARG A 106 -19.42 -2.28 -3.38
CA ARG A 106 -20.86 -2.38 -3.60
C ARG A 106 -21.68 -1.84 -2.41
N LEU A 107 -21.24 -2.11 -1.18
CA LEU A 107 -21.96 -1.78 0.04
C LEU A 107 -21.63 -0.38 0.59
N HIS A 108 -20.38 0.06 0.42
CA HIS A 108 -19.81 1.27 1.04
C HIS A 108 -19.01 2.11 0.04
N GLY A 109 -19.34 2.06 -1.25
CA GLY A 109 -18.58 2.75 -2.31
C GLY A 109 -18.43 4.27 -2.11
N ASP A 110 -19.45 4.89 -1.51
CA ASP A 110 -19.52 6.33 -1.23
C ASP A 110 -19.19 6.69 0.23
N ASP A 111 -18.88 5.70 1.07
CA ASP A 111 -18.53 5.85 2.48
C ASP A 111 -17.12 5.30 2.72
N ALA A 112 -16.13 6.20 2.59
CA ALA A 112 -14.73 5.83 2.77
C ALA A 112 -14.43 5.32 4.18
N ASP A 113 -15.08 5.87 5.21
CA ASP A 113 -14.81 5.51 6.60
C ASP A 113 -15.32 4.09 6.88
N ALA A 114 -16.55 3.76 6.47
CA ALA A 114 -17.08 2.40 6.57
C ALA A 114 -16.27 1.40 5.73
N TYR A 115 -15.84 1.82 4.53
CA TYR A 115 -15.00 0.99 3.67
C TYR A 115 -13.69 0.60 4.36
N TYR A 116 -12.97 1.55 4.94
CA TYR A 116 -11.70 1.28 5.63
C TYR A 116 -11.88 0.56 6.97
N ALA A 117 -12.93 0.87 7.73
CA ALA A 117 -13.23 0.21 9.00
C ALA A 117 -13.39 -1.31 8.87
N VAL A 118 -13.83 -1.82 7.72
CA VAL A 118 -13.90 -3.25 7.44
C VAL A 118 -12.67 -3.76 6.69
N LYS A 119 -12.17 -3.00 5.71
CA LYS A 119 -11.03 -3.42 4.89
C LYS A 119 -9.76 -3.62 5.72
N ASP A 120 -9.45 -2.70 6.63
CA ASP A 120 -8.15 -2.69 7.28
C ASP A 120 -7.96 -3.87 8.24
N PRO A 121 -8.95 -4.30 9.05
CA PRO A 121 -8.87 -5.54 9.81
C PRO A 121 -8.69 -6.81 8.95
N VAL A 122 -9.30 -6.86 7.75
CA VAL A 122 -9.06 -7.96 6.80
C VAL A 122 -7.61 -7.95 6.32
N TYR A 123 -7.09 -6.77 6.02
CA TYR A 123 -5.71 -6.58 5.58
C TYR A 123 -4.70 -6.92 6.69
N ASP A 124 -5.07 -6.76 7.96
CA ASP A 124 -4.27 -7.19 9.11
C ASP A 124 -4.13 -8.72 9.17
N LEU A 125 -5.21 -9.46 8.86
CA LEU A 125 -5.14 -10.92 8.76
C LEU A 125 -4.23 -11.37 7.62
N VAL A 126 -4.31 -10.71 6.46
CA VAL A 126 -3.42 -10.98 5.33
C VAL A 126 -1.98 -10.64 5.69
N TRP A 127 -1.74 -9.52 6.39
CA TRP A 127 -0.41 -9.14 6.87
C TRP A 127 0.21 -10.20 7.79
N GLN A 128 -0.56 -10.72 8.75
CA GLN A 128 -0.09 -11.78 9.64
C GLN A 128 0.24 -13.07 8.87
N ALA A 129 -0.61 -13.45 7.91
CA ALA A 129 -0.36 -14.61 7.06
C ALA A 129 0.89 -14.44 6.19
N ALA A 130 1.05 -13.25 5.59
CA ALA A 130 2.19 -12.91 4.76
C ALA A 130 3.50 -12.91 5.56
N ASN A 131 3.50 -12.43 6.80
CA ASN A 131 4.68 -12.49 7.67
C ASN A 131 5.08 -13.94 7.98
N ARG A 132 4.14 -14.81 8.34
CA ARG A 132 4.42 -16.24 8.56
C ARG A 132 4.98 -16.90 7.30
N TRP A 133 4.39 -16.60 6.15
CA TRP A 133 4.88 -17.08 4.87
C TRP A 133 6.31 -16.61 4.58
N SER A 134 6.61 -15.33 4.81
CA SER A 134 7.96 -14.77 4.61
C SER A 134 9.01 -15.33 5.57
N ALA A 135 8.62 -15.86 6.73
CA ALA A 135 9.54 -16.55 7.64
C ALA A 135 9.83 -17.99 7.17
N SER A 136 8.89 -18.60 6.45
CA SER A 136 9.00 -19.98 5.94
C SER A 136 9.61 -20.09 4.54
N THR A 137 9.68 -18.96 3.83
CA THR A 137 10.24 -18.84 2.48
C THR A 137 11.41 -17.86 2.58
N CYS A 138 12.51 -18.04 1.85
CA CYS A 138 13.64 -17.10 1.87
C CYS A 138 13.30 -15.74 1.20
N TRP A 139 12.08 -15.25 1.38
CA TRP A 139 11.59 -13.98 0.87
C TRP A 139 12.39 -12.82 1.48
N SER A 140 12.77 -11.87 0.63
CA SER A 140 13.42 -10.63 1.04
C SER A 140 12.99 -9.47 0.13
N GLU A 141 13.03 -8.25 0.65
CA GLU A 141 12.68 -7.05 -0.14
C GLU A 141 13.56 -6.89 -1.39
N ALA A 142 14.82 -7.30 -1.34
CA ALA A 142 15.75 -7.24 -2.48
C ALA A 142 15.41 -8.25 -3.59
N SER A 143 14.70 -9.34 -3.26
CA SER A 143 14.25 -10.33 -4.24
C SER A 143 12.94 -9.95 -4.93
N SER A 144 12.25 -8.92 -4.44
CA SER A 144 11.06 -8.37 -5.08
C SER A 144 11.49 -7.63 -6.36
N PRO A 145 11.01 -8.03 -7.56
CA PRO A 145 11.37 -7.33 -8.79
C PRO A 145 10.96 -5.86 -8.72
N ALA A 146 11.85 -4.98 -9.18
CA ALA A 146 11.53 -3.58 -9.42
C ALA A 146 10.31 -3.52 -10.34
N ALA A 147 9.29 -2.78 -9.91
CA ALA A 147 8.02 -2.65 -10.62
C ALA A 147 8.19 -1.90 -11.93
#